data_AF-Q8I3A9-F1
#
_entry.id   AF-Q8I3A9-F1
#
_cell.length_a   1.000
_cell.length_b   1.000
_cell.length_c   1.000
_cell.angle_alpha   90.00
_cell.angle_beta   90.00
_cell.angle_gamma   90.00
#
_symmetry.space_group_name_H-M   'P 1'
#
loop_
_entity.id
_entity.type
_entity.pdbx_description
1 polymer ?
#
loop_
_entity_poly.entity_id
_entity_poly.type
_entity_poly.pdbx_seq_one_letter_code
_entity_poly.pdbx_strand_id
1 'polypeptide(L)'
;MIVGNKFWDEEKDAPILKRNANYINRENCEYICKRAEHFYEIMLSYIKEDIDVEIKEDCNDKEILRIIKLDAERTFNKEENRSLLIQVLQSIYPITNDYHQGISFISSFLLLFLEPKEVVKIITGLHKYYLPGYFKAMPKAYVRDSRVFLSILNIFHPKLYEHIKNLITPEAFVSKWFIGLNVHVLTFESLMLFFENLLKEGEIFLFKYSIALCKTLEKEIINTSDVSKLLALLRLDQKLFPNDYKVSEGQEIGEFFLNIIHTARTVDLSNINLDKLREEAYEQMRLEEERRKQIEMERLLTDDEIIFSDEEEDFTQAEDAPESETAGVEDENEGEIKYTEDENEKKNDKNEIVAETKNVEDMKDAKNHDMKYAHTEEIKNMDNIGKGDNEEPKNTNEKNQKCGKDNINKVDVKVQINEKREMEEY
;
A
#
# COMPACT_ATOMS: atom_id res chain seq x y z
N MET A 1 6.99 -2.69 -25.11
CA MET A 1 8.37 -2.15 -24.99
C MET A 1 9.46 -3.19 -25.28
N ILE A 2 9.35 -4.40 -24.74
CA ILE A 2 10.45 -5.40 -24.71
C ILE A 2 10.90 -5.97 -26.07
N VAL A 3 10.09 -5.81 -27.12
CA VAL A 3 10.42 -6.24 -28.49
C VAL A 3 11.45 -5.30 -29.13
N GLY A 4 11.59 -4.07 -28.61
CA GLY A 4 12.59 -3.14 -29.10
C GLY A 4 14.01 -3.66 -28.87
N ASN A 5 14.80 -3.79 -29.95
CA ASN A 5 16.17 -4.33 -29.89
C ASN A 5 17.06 -3.65 -28.84
N LYS A 6 16.85 -2.34 -28.62
CA LYS A 6 17.63 -1.55 -27.66
C LYS A 6 17.19 -1.74 -26.21
N PHE A 7 15.96 -2.17 -25.96
CA PHE A 7 15.38 -2.30 -24.61
C PHE A 7 16.29 -3.14 -23.71
N TRP A 8 16.73 -4.30 -24.19
CA TRP A 8 17.55 -5.23 -23.40
C TRP A 8 18.98 -4.75 -23.14
N ASP A 9 19.48 -3.76 -23.88
CA ASP A 9 20.77 -3.13 -23.62
C ASP A 9 20.60 -1.91 -22.69
N GLU A 10 19.48 -1.20 -22.84
CA GLU A 10 19.21 0.08 -22.20
C GLU A 10 18.53 -0.01 -20.83
N GLU A 11 17.73 -1.06 -20.62
CA GLU A 11 16.89 -1.28 -19.44
C GLU A 11 17.29 -2.52 -18.63
N LYS A 12 18.44 -3.15 -18.93
CA LYS A 12 18.87 -4.39 -18.28
C LYS A 12 18.89 -4.35 -16.75
N ASP A 13 19.20 -3.18 -16.18
CA ASP A 13 19.29 -2.94 -14.73
C ASP A 13 18.09 -2.12 -14.22
N ALA A 14 17.04 -1.96 -15.02
CA ALA A 14 15.86 -1.20 -14.65
C ALA A 14 15.15 -1.86 -13.45
N PRO A 15 14.73 -1.08 -12.44
CA PRO A 15 14.07 -1.64 -11.24
C PRO A 15 12.85 -2.52 -11.55
N ILE A 16 12.12 -2.23 -12.62
CA ILE A 16 10.98 -3.06 -13.05
C ILE A 16 11.37 -4.51 -13.37
N LEU A 17 12.60 -4.77 -13.84
CA LEU A 17 13.07 -6.11 -14.22
C LEU A 17 13.63 -6.92 -13.04
N LYS A 18 13.64 -6.38 -11.81
CA LYS A 18 14.21 -7.03 -10.61
C LYS A 18 13.64 -8.43 -10.34
N ARG A 19 12.37 -8.65 -10.69
CA ARG A 19 11.65 -9.95 -10.56
C ARG A 19 11.55 -10.75 -11.87
N ASN A 20 12.24 -10.34 -12.93
CA ASN A 20 12.18 -11.04 -14.22
C ASN A 20 12.78 -12.46 -14.14
N ALA A 21 13.84 -12.67 -13.35
CA ALA A 21 14.47 -14.00 -13.18
C ALA A 21 14.94 -14.65 -14.50
N ASN A 22 15.22 -13.86 -15.55
CA ASN A 22 15.48 -14.32 -16.92
C ASN A 22 14.33 -15.11 -17.56
N TYR A 23 13.11 -15.06 -16.98
CA TYR A 23 11.91 -15.64 -17.57
C TYR A 23 11.61 -15.00 -18.92
N ILE A 24 11.75 -13.68 -19.03
CA ILE A 24 11.64 -12.94 -20.28
C ILE A 24 13.03 -12.54 -20.74
N ASN A 25 13.34 -12.80 -22.00
CA ASN A 25 14.62 -12.50 -22.63
C ASN A 25 14.42 -12.18 -24.12
N ARG A 26 15.52 -11.85 -24.82
CA ARG A 26 15.49 -11.50 -26.25
C ARG A 26 14.91 -12.59 -27.15
N GLU A 27 15.01 -13.86 -26.75
CA GLU A 27 14.63 -15.01 -27.58
C GLU A 27 13.13 -15.33 -27.45
N ASN A 28 12.52 -15.03 -26.31
CA ASN A 28 11.12 -15.36 -26.04
C ASN A 28 10.19 -14.14 -25.86
N CYS A 29 10.71 -12.91 -25.90
CA CYS A 29 9.91 -11.71 -25.62
C CYS A 29 8.66 -11.59 -26.50
N GLU A 30 8.75 -11.92 -27.80
CA GLU A 30 7.60 -11.91 -28.70
C GLU A 30 6.51 -12.92 -28.30
N TYR A 31 6.90 -14.10 -27.82
CA TYR A 31 5.95 -15.10 -27.33
C TYR A 31 5.25 -14.62 -26.06
N ILE A 32 5.99 -13.99 -25.15
CA ILE A 32 5.43 -13.43 -23.91
C ILE A 32 4.50 -12.26 -24.21
N CYS A 33 4.84 -11.39 -25.16
CA CYS A 33 3.95 -10.33 -25.66
C CYS A 33 2.64 -10.92 -26.17
N LYS A 34 2.68 -11.92 -27.06
CA LYS A 34 1.47 -12.59 -27.56
C LYS A 34 0.62 -13.20 -26.46
N ARG A 35 1.23 -13.73 -25.41
CA ARG A 35 0.49 -14.23 -24.24
C ARG A 35 -0.21 -13.08 -23.50
N ALA A 36 0.48 -11.96 -23.30
CA ALA A 36 -0.07 -10.78 -22.63
C ALA A 36 -1.19 -10.09 -23.45
N GLU A 37 -1.12 -10.08 -24.78
CA GLU A 37 -2.15 -9.48 -25.66
C GLU A 37 -3.56 -10.02 -25.36
N HIS A 38 -3.67 -11.27 -24.91
CA HIS A 38 -4.95 -11.89 -24.53
C HIS A 38 -5.50 -11.38 -23.18
N PHE A 39 -4.74 -10.60 -22.40
CA PHE A 39 -5.18 -10.12 -21.08
C PHE A 39 -6.46 -9.30 -21.15
N TYR A 40 -6.55 -8.40 -22.13
CA TYR A 40 -7.75 -7.59 -22.30
C TYR A 40 -8.94 -8.44 -22.76
N GLU A 41 -8.73 -9.40 -23.66
CA GLU A 41 -9.76 -10.34 -24.12
C GLU A 41 -10.29 -11.23 -22.98
N ILE A 42 -9.38 -11.73 -22.13
CA ILE A 42 -9.73 -12.47 -20.92
C ILE A 42 -10.67 -11.61 -20.08
N MET A 43 -10.28 -10.37 -19.75
CA MET A 43 -11.13 -9.48 -18.96
C MET A 43 -12.49 -9.22 -19.60
N LEU A 44 -12.52 -8.88 -20.89
CA LEU A 44 -13.75 -8.63 -21.64
C LEU A 44 -14.72 -9.81 -21.60
N SER A 45 -14.21 -11.06 -21.64
CA SER A 45 -15.06 -12.25 -21.57
C SER A 45 -15.84 -12.39 -20.26
N TYR A 46 -15.39 -11.74 -19.18
CA TYR A 46 -16.02 -11.78 -17.86
C TYR A 46 -16.82 -10.51 -17.54
N ILE A 47 -16.29 -9.31 -17.81
CA ILE A 47 -17.01 -8.07 -17.54
C ILE A 47 -18.15 -7.82 -18.54
N LYS A 48 -18.02 -8.34 -19.77
CA LYS A 48 -19.01 -8.24 -20.86
C LYS A 48 -19.37 -6.81 -21.28
N GLU A 49 -18.53 -5.84 -20.94
CA GLU A 49 -18.66 -4.44 -21.32
C GLU A 49 -17.35 -3.97 -21.96
N ASP A 50 -17.43 -3.38 -23.16
CA ASP A 50 -16.27 -2.80 -23.82
C ASP A 50 -15.82 -1.53 -23.09
N ILE A 51 -14.50 -1.31 -23.07
CA ILE A 51 -13.89 -0.18 -22.39
C ILE A 51 -13.31 0.73 -23.47
N ASP A 52 -14.01 1.83 -23.72
CA ASP A 52 -13.54 2.90 -24.58
C ASP A 52 -12.70 3.90 -23.76
N VAL A 53 -11.49 4.15 -24.24
CA VAL A 53 -10.51 5.05 -23.60
C VAL A 53 -9.70 5.76 -24.66
N GLU A 54 -9.28 6.97 -24.33
CA GLU A 54 -8.41 7.79 -25.15
C GLU A 54 -7.05 7.95 -24.45
N ILE A 55 -5.99 8.05 -25.26
CA ILE A 55 -4.68 8.44 -24.77
C ILE A 55 -4.66 9.96 -24.65
N LYS A 56 -4.29 10.45 -23.48
CA LYS A 56 -4.12 11.87 -23.20
C LYS A 56 -2.64 12.24 -23.21
N GLU A 57 -2.36 13.44 -23.73
CA GLU A 57 -1.01 14.00 -23.78
C GLU A 57 -0.75 14.99 -22.64
N ASP A 58 -1.79 15.47 -21.96
CA ASP A 58 -1.72 16.50 -20.95
C ASP A 58 -2.35 16.07 -19.61
N CYS A 59 -1.83 16.67 -18.53
CA CYS A 59 -2.40 16.56 -17.19
C CYS A 59 -2.44 17.96 -16.59
N ASN A 60 -3.66 18.44 -16.31
CA ASN A 60 -3.88 19.78 -15.77
C ASN A 60 -3.41 19.92 -14.31
N ASP A 61 -3.26 18.79 -13.62
CA ASP A 61 -2.82 18.73 -12.23
C ASP A 61 -1.29 18.66 -12.15
N LYS A 62 -0.67 19.79 -11.81
CA LYS A 62 0.80 19.90 -11.74
C LYS A 62 1.41 19.07 -10.61
N GLU A 63 0.68 18.87 -9.51
CA GLU A 63 1.18 18.11 -8.36
C GLU A 63 1.18 16.62 -8.68
N ILE A 64 0.07 16.11 -9.23
CA ILE A 64 -0.02 14.72 -9.66
C ILE A 64 0.95 14.43 -10.81
N LEU A 65 1.11 15.34 -11.76
CA LEU A 65 2.11 15.19 -12.82
C LEU A 65 3.54 15.09 -12.27
N ARG A 66 3.87 15.82 -11.20
CA ARG A 66 5.18 15.70 -10.54
C ARG A 66 5.37 14.30 -9.93
N ILE A 67 4.34 13.76 -9.28
CA ILE A 67 4.39 12.41 -8.69
C ILE A 67 4.56 11.34 -9.79
N ILE A 68 3.77 11.43 -10.86
CA ILE A 68 3.85 10.52 -12.02
C ILE A 68 5.27 10.50 -12.64
N LYS A 69 5.90 11.68 -12.78
CA LYS A 69 7.27 11.78 -13.30
C LYS A 69 8.29 11.08 -12.40
N LEU A 70 8.21 11.30 -11.09
CA LEU A 70 9.09 10.63 -10.12
C LEU A 70 8.90 9.10 -10.13
N ASP A 71 7.67 8.63 -10.28
CA ASP A 71 7.39 7.21 -10.40
C ASP A 71 8.01 6.61 -11.67
N ALA A 72 7.93 7.33 -12.80
CA ALA A 72 8.56 6.89 -14.05
C ALA A 72 10.09 6.85 -13.96
N GLU A 73 10.69 7.87 -13.36
CA GLU A 73 12.14 7.94 -13.14
C GLU A 73 12.69 6.78 -12.31
N ARG A 74 11.93 6.35 -11.30
CA ARG A 74 12.27 5.20 -10.43
C ARG A 74 12.03 3.84 -11.07
N THR A 75 11.31 3.78 -12.20
CA THR A 75 10.86 2.52 -12.80
C THR A 75 11.66 2.13 -14.04
N PHE A 76 11.93 3.10 -14.92
CA PHE A 76 12.67 2.91 -16.17
C PHE A 76 13.91 3.78 -16.20
N ASN A 77 14.95 3.35 -16.92
CA ASN A 77 16.19 4.10 -17.07
C ASN A 77 16.11 5.11 -18.22
N LYS A 78 15.44 4.78 -19.33
CA LYS A 78 15.41 5.61 -20.53
C LYS A 78 14.25 6.59 -20.56
N GLU A 79 14.54 7.77 -21.10
CA GLU A 79 13.56 8.85 -21.25
C GLU A 79 12.38 8.41 -22.12
N GLU A 80 12.62 7.67 -23.20
CA GLU A 80 11.56 7.19 -24.08
C GLU A 80 10.55 6.29 -23.34
N ASN A 81 11.04 5.37 -22.51
CA ASN A 81 10.18 4.47 -21.73
C ASN A 81 9.47 5.21 -20.59
N ARG A 82 10.14 6.18 -19.96
CA ARG A 82 9.53 7.08 -18.97
C ARG A 82 8.39 7.88 -19.58
N SER A 83 8.58 8.45 -20.77
CA SER A 83 7.55 9.22 -21.48
C SER A 83 6.31 8.37 -21.78
N LEU A 84 6.50 7.11 -22.18
CA LEU A 84 5.38 6.18 -22.41
C LEU A 84 4.60 5.89 -21.12
N LEU A 85 5.29 5.63 -20.00
CA LEU A 85 4.63 5.45 -18.70
C LEU A 85 3.91 6.71 -18.24
N ILE A 86 4.54 7.88 -18.39
CA ILE A 86 3.93 9.18 -18.06
C ILE A 86 2.62 9.36 -18.86
N GLN A 87 2.65 9.13 -20.18
CA GLN A 87 1.46 9.22 -21.04
C GLN A 87 0.32 8.29 -20.57
N VAL A 88 0.64 7.04 -20.23
CA VAL A 88 -0.35 6.08 -19.70
C VAL A 88 -0.94 6.55 -18.38
N LEU A 89 -0.11 6.99 -17.43
CA LEU A 89 -0.57 7.42 -16.11
C LEU A 89 -1.40 8.71 -16.17
N GLN A 90 -1.03 9.65 -17.05
CA GLN A 90 -1.83 10.85 -17.31
C GLN A 90 -3.20 10.51 -17.94
N SER A 91 -3.26 9.46 -18.74
CA SER A 91 -4.51 8.96 -19.33
C SER A 91 -5.41 8.28 -18.29
N ILE A 92 -4.82 7.60 -17.29
CA ILE A 92 -5.55 6.91 -16.22
C ILE A 92 -6.06 7.87 -15.14
N TYR A 93 -5.29 8.89 -14.76
CA TYR A 93 -5.63 9.78 -13.64
C TYR A 93 -7.06 10.37 -13.73
N PRO A 94 -7.54 10.88 -14.88
CA PRO A 94 -8.91 11.37 -15.01
C PRO A 94 -9.98 10.29 -14.87
N ILE A 95 -9.63 9.02 -15.13
CA ILE A 95 -10.54 7.87 -15.02
C ILE A 95 -10.72 7.48 -13.55
N THR A 96 -9.63 7.46 -12.80
CA THR A 96 -9.64 7.11 -11.36
C THR A 96 -10.06 8.29 -10.48
N ASN A 97 -10.01 9.52 -11.00
CA ASN A 97 -10.28 10.78 -10.30
C ASN A 97 -9.38 10.99 -9.06
N ASP A 98 -8.27 10.26 -9.02
CA ASP A 98 -7.32 10.19 -7.91
C ASP A 98 -6.08 9.41 -8.37
N TYR A 99 -4.97 9.46 -7.65
CA TYR A 99 -3.75 8.74 -7.99
C TYR A 99 -3.20 7.96 -6.80
N HIS A 100 -2.95 6.66 -7.03
CA HIS A 100 -2.22 5.82 -6.10
C HIS A 100 -0.99 5.23 -6.79
N GLN A 101 0.18 5.25 -6.12
CA GLN A 101 1.47 4.78 -6.66
C GLN A 101 1.44 3.34 -7.21
N GLY A 102 0.56 2.50 -6.66
CA GLY A 102 0.30 1.15 -7.17
C GLY A 102 -0.09 1.10 -8.65
N ILE A 103 -0.79 2.12 -9.18
CA ILE A 103 -1.13 2.20 -10.61
C ILE A 103 0.15 2.24 -11.46
N SER A 104 1.19 2.96 -11.03
CA SER A 104 2.47 3.03 -11.75
C SER A 104 3.13 1.66 -11.87
N PHE A 105 3.17 0.88 -10.78
CA PHE A 105 3.74 -0.45 -10.78
C PHE A 105 2.99 -1.40 -11.73
N ILE A 106 1.66 -1.38 -11.69
CA ILE A 106 0.85 -2.22 -12.59
C ILE A 106 1.03 -1.78 -14.04
N SER A 107 0.96 -0.47 -14.30
CA SER A 107 1.04 0.08 -15.66
C SER A 107 2.41 -0.18 -16.29
N SER A 108 3.48 -0.03 -15.53
CA SER A 108 4.85 -0.29 -16.01
C SER A 108 5.09 -1.75 -16.34
N PHE A 109 4.60 -2.69 -15.52
CA PHE A 109 4.65 -4.12 -15.84
C PHE A 109 3.88 -4.44 -17.13
N LEU A 110 2.65 -3.95 -17.27
CA LEU A 110 1.84 -4.19 -18.47
C LEU A 110 2.46 -3.55 -19.72
N LEU A 111 3.03 -2.35 -19.61
CA LEU A 111 3.72 -1.63 -20.69
C LEU A 111 4.94 -2.36 -21.26
N LEU A 112 5.52 -3.30 -20.49
CA LEU A 112 6.56 -4.19 -21.04
C LEU A 112 6.02 -4.91 -22.28
N PHE A 113 4.79 -5.38 -22.23
CA PHE A 113 4.20 -6.29 -23.23
C PHE A 113 3.21 -5.62 -24.17
N LEU A 114 2.42 -4.67 -23.66
CA LEU A 114 1.24 -4.12 -24.32
C LEU A 114 1.44 -2.70 -24.82
N GLU A 115 0.58 -2.28 -25.75
CA GLU A 115 0.53 -0.89 -26.18
C GLU A 115 -0.12 0.01 -25.10
N PRO A 116 0.24 1.31 -25.03
CA PRO A 116 -0.31 2.25 -24.05
C PRO A 116 -1.84 2.20 -23.92
N LYS A 117 -2.56 2.13 -25.04
CA LYS A 117 -4.03 2.13 -25.04
C LYS A 117 -4.61 0.87 -24.36
N GLU A 118 -4.00 -0.28 -24.59
CA GLU A 118 -4.42 -1.53 -23.95
C GLU A 118 -4.16 -1.52 -22.44
N VAL A 119 -3.03 -0.95 -22.02
CA VAL A 119 -2.74 -0.77 -20.59
C VAL A 119 -3.81 0.11 -19.93
N VAL A 120 -4.16 1.25 -20.54
CA VAL A 120 -5.22 2.13 -20.02
C VAL A 120 -6.56 1.39 -19.95
N LYS A 121 -6.90 0.56 -20.94
CA LYS A 121 -8.11 -0.29 -20.92
C LYS A 121 -8.11 -1.28 -19.77
N ILE A 122 -7.02 -2.01 -19.55
CA ILE A 122 -6.89 -3.00 -18.46
C ILE A 122 -6.99 -2.33 -17.10
N ILE A 123 -6.26 -1.24 -16.88
CA ILE A 123 -6.32 -0.49 -15.61
C ILE A 123 -7.72 0.07 -15.37
N THR A 124 -8.38 0.60 -16.41
CA THR A 124 -9.76 1.08 -16.32
C THR A 124 -10.72 -0.05 -15.94
N GLY A 125 -10.55 -1.23 -16.52
CA GLY A 125 -11.38 -2.39 -16.21
C GLY A 125 -11.18 -2.88 -14.78
N LEU A 126 -9.92 -2.99 -14.35
CA LEU A 126 -9.56 -3.28 -12.95
C LEU A 126 -10.20 -2.26 -12.01
N HIS A 127 -10.07 -0.96 -12.28
CA HIS A 127 -10.61 0.09 -11.43
C HIS A 127 -12.14 0.09 -11.36
N LYS A 128 -12.83 -0.09 -12.49
CA LYS A 128 -14.29 0.03 -12.56
C LYS A 128 -15.03 -1.22 -12.08
N TYR A 129 -14.55 -2.41 -12.47
CA TYR A 129 -15.31 -3.65 -12.32
C TYR A 129 -14.80 -4.58 -11.20
N TYR A 130 -13.48 -4.60 -10.94
CA TYR A 130 -12.89 -5.56 -10.00
C TYR A 130 -12.43 -4.91 -8.68
N LEU A 131 -11.84 -3.71 -8.74
CA LEU A 131 -11.16 -3.06 -7.62
C LEU A 131 -11.65 -1.62 -7.39
N PRO A 132 -12.98 -1.37 -7.32
CA PRO A 132 -13.52 -0.04 -7.14
C PRO A 132 -13.03 0.59 -5.83
N GLY A 133 -12.38 1.75 -5.96
CA GLY A 133 -11.86 2.52 -4.82
C GLY A 133 -10.51 2.05 -4.26
N TYR A 134 -9.86 1.04 -4.86
CA TYR A 134 -8.54 0.58 -4.42
C TYR A 134 -7.42 1.55 -4.81
N PHE A 135 -7.53 2.21 -5.96
CA PHE A 135 -6.47 3.07 -6.50
C PHE A 135 -6.65 4.55 -6.17
N LYS A 136 -7.28 4.85 -5.02
CA LYS A 136 -7.45 6.20 -4.48
C LYS A 136 -6.32 6.52 -3.51
N ALA A 137 -6.02 7.80 -3.30
CA ALA A 137 -5.04 8.27 -2.32
C ALA A 137 -5.39 7.82 -0.90
N MET A 138 -6.69 7.74 -0.59
CA MET A 138 -7.21 7.12 0.64
C MET A 138 -8.06 5.89 0.26
N PRO A 139 -7.44 4.70 0.13
CA PRO A 139 -8.10 3.54 -0.45
C PRO A 139 -8.93 2.78 0.61
N LYS A 140 -10.05 3.38 1.07
CA LYS A 140 -10.95 2.78 2.09
C LYS A 140 -11.43 1.37 1.71
N ALA A 141 -11.64 1.10 0.41
CA ALA A 141 -12.04 -0.22 -0.07
C ALA A 141 -10.95 -1.28 0.14
N TYR A 142 -9.68 -0.91 -0.05
CA TYR A 142 -8.54 -1.78 0.27
C TYR A 142 -8.44 -2.03 1.78
N VAL A 143 -8.55 -0.99 2.61
CA VAL A 143 -8.47 -1.13 4.07
C VAL A 143 -9.58 -2.03 4.60
N ARG A 144 -10.79 -1.91 4.04
CA ARG A 144 -11.87 -2.86 4.32
C ARG A 144 -11.49 -4.28 3.92
N ASP A 145 -11.05 -4.47 2.69
CA ASP A 145 -10.80 -5.80 2.17
C ASP A 145 -9.54 -6.47 2.77
N SER A 146 -8.61 -5.71 3.35
CA SER A 146 -7.52 -6.26 4.17
C SER A 146 -8.04 -6.88 5.46
N ARG A 147 -9.10 -6.32 6.06
CA ARG A 147 -9.81 -6.90 7.22
C ARG A 147 -10.68 -8.08 6.81
N VAL A 148 -11.37 -7.99 5.67
CA VAL A 148 -12.13 -9.12 5.09
C VAL A 148 -11.20 -10.31 4.87
N PHE A 149 -9.99 -10.08 4.35
CA PHE A 149 -8.98 -11.13 4.21
C PHE A 149 -8.71 -11.83 5.55
N LEU A 150 -8.48 -11.10 6.65
CA LEU A 150 -8.27 -11.73 7.96
C LEU A 150 -9.49 -12.53 8.41
N SER A 151 -10.72 -12.04 8.17
CA SER A 151 -11.94 -12.80 8.47
C SER A 151 -12.02 -14.10 7.69
N ILE A 152 -11.65 -14.10 6.39
CA ILE A 152 -11.58 -15.31 5.58
C ILE A 152 -10.46 -16.22 6.10
N LEU A 153 -9.29 -15.67 6.45
CA LEU A 153 -8.19 -16.44 7.00
C LEU A 153 -8.57 -17.13 8.31
N ASN A 154 -9.38 -16.49 9.16
CA ASN A 154 -9.90 -17.11 10.38
C ASN A 154 -10.79 -18.33 10.08
N ILE A 155 -11.59 -18.28 9.00
CA ILE A 155 -12.46 -19.37 8.59
C ILE A 155 -11.64 -20.57 8.08
N PHE A 156 -10.62 -20.33 7.26
CA PHE A 156 -9.82 -21.40 6.66
C PHE A 156 -8.70 -21.92 7.56
N HIS A 157 -8.01 -21.01 8.25
CA HIS A 157 -6.79 -21.25 9.00
C HIS A 157 -6.77 -20.44 10.31
N PRO A 158 -7.63 -20.76 11.30
CA PRO A 158 -7.78 -19.98 12.53
C PRO A 158 -6.48 -19.81 13.32
N LYS A 159 -5.58 -20.80 13.27
CA LYS A 159 -4.25 -20.71 13.91
C LYS A 159 -3.37 -19.63 13.27
N LEU A 160 -3.37 -19.52 11.95
CA LEU A 160 -2.63 -18.48 11.24
C LEU A 160 -3.23 -17.10 11.49
N TYR A 161 -4.56 -17.01 11.47
CA TYR A 161 -5.25 -15.76 11.80
C TYR A 161 -4.88 -15.25 13.19
N GLU A 162 -5.00 -16.08 14.23
CA GLU A 162 -4.67 -15.67 15.61
C GLU A 162 -3.21 -15.23 15.73
N HIS A 163 -2.29 -15.96 15.10
CA HIS A 163 -0.87 -15.63 15.13
C HIS A 163 -0.57 -14.29 14.44
N ILE A 164 -1.06 -14.09 13.21
CA ILE A 164 -0.81 -12.86 12.44
C ILE A 164 -1.46 -11.66 13.12
N LYS A 165 -2.73 -11.78 13.55
CA LYS A 165 -3.49 -10.69 14.18
C LYS A 165 -2.79 -10.13 15.43
N ASN A 166 -2.15 -10.99 16.21
CA ASN A 166 -1.49 -10.58 17.45
C ASN A 166 -0.15 -9.87 17.22
N LEU A 167 0.44 -10.00 16.02
CA LEU A 167 1.76 -9.43 15.70
C LEU A 167 1.66 -8.20 14.80
N ILE A 168 0.71 -8.17 13.86
CA ILE A 168 0.67 -7.14 12.83
C ILE A 168 -0.74 -6.86 12.29
N THR A 169 -1.00 -5.62 11.91
CA THR A 169 -2.22 -5.21 11.22
C THR A 169 -2.18 -5.59 9.73
N PRO A 170 -3.29 -6.04 9.13
CA PRO A 170 -3.29 -6.51 7.75
C PRO A 170 -2.91 -5.43 6.74
N GLU A 171 -3.20 -4.16 7.05
CA GLU A 171 -2.87 -3.02 6.21
C GLU A 171 -1.35 -2.88 5.96
N ALA A 172 -0.51 -3.45 6.83
CA ALA A 172 0.95 -3.36 6.71
C ALA A 172 1.55 -4.25 5.61
N PHE A 173 0.85 -5.28 5.14
CA PHE A 173 1.39 -6.20 4.12
C PHE A 173 0.46 -6.45 2.93
N VAL A 174 -0.86 -6.35 3.13
CA VAL A 174 -1.85 -6.64 2.07
C VAL A 174 -1.73 -5.66 0.90
N SER A 175 -1.20 -4.45 1.09
CA SER A 175 -1.06 -3.42 0.05
C SER A 175 -0.27 -3.91 -1.16
N LYS A 176 0.79 -4.71 -0.93
CA LYS A 176 1.61 -5.31 -1.99
C LYS A 176 0.82 -6.28 -2.86
N TRP A 177 -0.16 -6.98 -2.28
CA TRP A 177 -0.98 -7.98 -2.98
C TRP A 177 -2.21 -7.37 -3.65
N PHE A 178 -2.90 -6.46 -2.96
CA PHE A 178 -4.24 -5.98 -3.36
C PHE A 178 -4.17 -4.68 -4.16
N ILE A 179 -3.21 -3.79 -3.85
CA ILE A 179 -3.01 -2.55 -4.60
C ILE A 179 -1.85 -2.68 -5.58
N GLY A 180 -0.71 -3.22 -5.13
CA GLY A 180 0.46 -3.45 -5.98
C GLY A 180 0.32 -4.65 -6.92
N LEU A 181 -0.78 -5.42 -6.81
CA LEU A 181 -1.09 -6.61 -7.61
C LEU A 181 0.11 -7.56 -7.79
N ASN A 182 0.88 -7.73 -6.71
CA ASN A 182 2.06 -8.59 -6.65
C ASN A 182 3.21 -8.25 -7.62
N VAL A 183 3.20 -7.09 -8.29
CA VAL A 183 4.24 -6.72 -9.28
C VAL A 183 5.66 -6.78 -8.71
N HIS A 184 5.84 -6.40 -7.44
CA HIS A 184 7.14 -6.47 -6.75
C HIS A 184 7.35 -7.73 -5.90
N VAL A 185 6.32 -8.58 -5.82
CA VAL A 185 6.27 -9.75 -4.92
C VAL A 185 6.57 -11.03 -5.69
N LEU A 186 5.91 -11.23 -6.82
CA LEU A 186 6.00 -12.46 -7.62
C LEU A 186 7.07 -12.34 -8.69
N THR A 187 7.68 -13.47 -9.05
CA THR A 187 8.51 -13.57 -10.27
C THR A 187 7.65 -13.40 -11.51
N PHE A 188 8.20 -12.89 -12.61
CA PHE A 188 7.42 -12.57 -13.82
C PHE A 188 6.62 -13.76 -14.36
N GLU A 189 7.16 -14.98 -14.30
CA GLU A 189 6.44 -16.18 -14.71
C GLU A 189 5.14 -16.38 -13.93
N SER A 190 5.23 -16.37 -12.60
CA SER A 190 4.08 -16.52 -11.71
C SER A 190 3.16 -15.29 -11.75
N LEU A 191 3.71 -14.10 -11.99
CA LEU A 191 2.95 -12.87 -12.15
C LEU A 191 2.09 -12.89 -13.42
N MET A 192 2.60 -13.39 -14.56
CA MET A 192 1.79 -13.59 -15.77
C MET A 192 0.58 -14.49 -15.50
N LEU A 193 0.80 -15.63 -14.82
CA LEU A 193 -0.28 -16.53 -14.44
C LEU A 193 -1.23 -15.89 -13.41
N PHE A 194 -0.71 -15.08 -12.48
CA PHE A 194 -1.52 -14.32 -11.53
C PHE A 194 -2.47 -13.36 -12.26
N PHE A 195 -1.98 -12.57 -13.23
CA PHE A 195 -2.81 -11.66 -14.03
C PHE A 195 -3.88 -12.41 -14.83
N GLU A 196 -3.58 -13.57 -15.41
CA GLU A 196 -4.57 -14.38 -16.12
C GLU A 196 -5.75 -14.82 -15.24
N ASN A 197 -5.53 -15.05 -13.94
CA ASN A 197 -6.61 -15.42 -13.02
C ASN A 197 -7.29 -14.18 -12.42
N LEU A 198 -6.52 -13.14 -12.11
CA LEU A 198 -7.05 -11.84 -11.67
C LEU A 198 -8.02 -11.26 -12.69
N LEU A 199 -7.68 -11.30 -13.98
CA LEU A 199 -8.53 -10.76 -15.05
C LEU A 199 -9.75 -11.63 -15.37
N LYS A 200 -9.86 -12.83 -14.77
CA LYS A 200 -11.07 -13.68 -14.86
C LYS A 200 -12.00 -13.46 -13.68
N GLU A 201 -11.43 -13.45 -12.47
CA GLU A 201 -12.17 -13.56 -11.22
C GLU A 201 -12.17 -12.26 -10.39
N GLY A 202 -11.39 -11.26 -10.79
CA GLY A 202 -11.29 -9.99 -10.07
C GLY A 202 -10.76 -10.15 -8.65
N GLU A 203 -11.35 -9.41 -7.73
CA GLU A 203 -10.98 -9.39 -6.32
C GLU A 203 -11.18 -10.74 -5.62
N ILE A 204 -12.07 -11.61 -6.12
CA ILE A 204 -12.24 -12.96 -5.58
C ILE A 204 -10.91 -13.72 -5.64
N PHE A 205 -10.17 -13.57 -6.74
CA PHE A 205 -8.87 -14.23 -6.88
C PHE A 205 -7.81 -13.63 -5.96
N LEU A 206 -7.90 -12.34 -5.62
CA LEU A 206 -7.00 -11.74 -4.62
C LEU A 206 -7.17 -12.39 -3.24
N PHE A 207 -8.42 -12.67 -2.83
CA PHE A 207 -8.68 -13.41 -1.60
C PHE A 207 -8.21 -14.86 -1.68
N LYS A 208 -8.43 -15.55 -2.81
CA LYS A 208 -7.93 -16.91 -3.01
C LYS A 208 -6.39 -16.97 -2.93
N TYR A 209 -5.72 -16.01 -3.55
CA TYR A 209 -4.27 -15.86 -3.51
C TYR A 209 -3.75 -15.65 -2.09
N SER A 210 -4.34 -14.73 -1.34
CA SER A 210 -3.87 -14.42 0.02
C SER A 210 -4.01 -15.61 0.98
N ILE A 211 -5.11 -16.38 0.88
CA ILE A 211 -5.27 -17.63 1.63
C ILE A 211 -4.23 -18.68 1.22
N ALA A 212 -4.01 -18.87 -0.08
CA ALA A 212 -3.01 -19.81 -0.57
C ALA A 212 -1.58 -19.45 -0.15
N LEU A 213 -1.22 -18.17 -0.19
CA LEU A 213 0.08 -17.69 0.26
C LEU A 213 0.30 -17.97 1.75
N CYS A 214 -0.65 -17.59 2.62
CA CYS A 214 -0.56 -17.84 4.05
C CYS A 214 -0.47 -19.33 4.38
N LYS A 215 -1.24 -20.17 3.68
CA LYS A 215 -1.17 -21.64 3.82
C LYS A 215 0.18 -22.20 3.37
N THR A 216 0.73 -21.70 2.26
CA THR A 216 2.02 -22.16 1.74
C THR A 216 3.16 -21.87 2.72
N LEU A 217 3.08 -20.73 3.41
CA LEU A 217 4.07 -20.28 4.40
C LEU A 217 3.67 -20.63 5.86
N GLU A 218 2.71 -21.53 6.06
CA GLU A 218 2.11 -21.75 7.39
C GLU A 218 3.17 -22.08 8.44
N LYS A 219 4.13 -22.93 8.08
CA LYS A 219 5.21 -23.37 8.97
C LYS A 219 6.12 -22.21 9.35
N GLU A 220 6.53 -21.39 8.39
CA GLU A 220 7.43 -20.26 8.60
C GLU A 220 6.76 -19.16 9.42
N ILE A 221 5.48 -18.88 9.14
CA ILE A 221 4.68 -17.86 9.84
C ILE A 221 4.50 -18.23 11.31
N ILE A 222 4.05 -19.46 11.61
CA ILE A 222 3.79 -19.88 13.01
C ILE A 222 5.08 -19.95 13.84
N ASN A 223 6.23 -20.23 13.20
CA ASN A 223 7.51 -20.35 13.89
C ASN A 223 8.26 -19.02 14.07
N THR A 224 7.69 -17.87 13.68
CA THR A 224 8.30 -16.56 13.91
C THR A 224 7.42 -15.69 14.80
N SER A 225 8.01 -15.11 15.84
CA SER A 225 7.42 -14.01 16.62
C SER A 225 8.01 -12.65 16.26
N ASP A 226 9.02 -12.62 15.37
CA ASP A 226 9.62 -11.39 14.88
C ASP A 226 8.75 -10.76 13.78
N VAL A 227 8.33 -9.52 14.01
CA VAL A 227 7.45 -8.75 13.12
C VAL A 227 8.12 -8.46 11.78
N SER A 228 9.43 -8.14 11.80
CA SER A 228 10.18 -7.85 10.58
C SER A 228 10.30 -9.08 9.69
N LYS A 229 10.61 -10.24 10.26
CA LYS A 229 10.61 -11.53 9.54
C LYS A 229 9.22 -11.92 9.06
N LEU A 230 8.16 -11.72 9.85
CA LEU A 230 6.79 -12.00 9.42
C LEU A 230 6.39 -11.14 8.21
N LEU A 231 6.72 -9.84 8.24
CA LEU A 231 6.54 -8.93 7.11
C LEU A 231 7.30 -9.40 5.88
N ALA A 232 8.57 -9.78 6.04
CA ALA A 232 9.38 -10.29 4.94
C ALA A 232 8.81 -11.58 4.33
N LEU A 233 8.28 -12.49 5.16
CA LEU A 233 7.59 -13.70 4.70
C LEU A 233 6.33 -13.37 3.88
N LEU A 234 5.43 -12.55 4.43
CA LEU A 234 4.18 -12.18 3.78
C LEU A 234 4.40 -11.35 2.50
N ARG A 235 5.47 -10.55 2.44
CA ARG A 235 5.84 -9.77 1.25
C ARG A 235 6.67 -10.58 0.24
N LEU A 236 6.94 -11.87 0.51
CA LEU A 236 7.88 -12.72 -0.22
C LEU A 236 9.19 -11.98 -0.54
N ASP A 237 9.77 -11.32 0.46
CA ASP A 237 10.93 -10.46 0.29
C ASP A 237 12.07 -11.19 -0.43
N GLN A 238 12.72 -10.53 -1.37
CA GLN A 238 13.75 -11.14 -2.22
C GLN A 238 14.95 -11.66 -1.42
N LYS A 239 15.20 -11.14 -0.20
CA LYS A 239 16.23 -11.67 0.70
C LYS A 239 15.89 -13.08 1.20
N LEU A 240 14.60 -13.38 1.42
CA LEU A 240 14.13 -14.69 1.86
C LEU A 240 13.76 -15.60 0.68
N PHE A 241 13.19 -15.01 -0.37
CA PHE A 241 12.71 -15.68 -1.58
C PHE A 241 13.35 -15.02 -2.81
N PRO A 242 14.65 -15.27 -3.05
CA PRO A 242 15.30 -14.85 -4.29
C PRO A 242 14.60 -15.49 -5.49
N ASN A 243 14.88 -14.96 -6.68
CA ASN A 243 14.21 -15.38 -7.90
C ASN A 243 14.42 -16.87 -8.24
N ASP A 244 15.53 -17.45 -7.78
CA ASP A 244 15.90 -18.87 -7.91
C ASP A 244 15.57 -19.71 -6.66
N TYR A 245 14.74 -19.19 -5.76
CA TYR A 245 14.35 -19.89 -4.53
C TYR A 245 13.70 -21.25 -4.82
N LYS A 246 14.13 -22.25 -4.04
CA LYS A 246 13.65 -23.63 -4.07
C LYS A 246 13.44 -24.13 -2.65
N VAL A 247 12.35 -24.84 -2.42
CA VAL A 247 12.05 -25.52 -1.15
C VAL A 247 12.92 -26.77 -0.99
N SER A 248 13.28 -27.44 -2.10
CA SER A 248 14.16 -28.61 -2.11
C SER A 248 14.97 -28.68 -3.41
N GLU A 249 16.08 -29.42 -3.41
CA GLU A 249 16.98 -29.52 -4.57
C GLU A 249 16.29 -30.06 -5.84
N GLY A 250 15.27 -30.90 -5.69
CA GLY A 250 14.52 -31.48 -6.81
C GLY A 250 13.47 -30.55 -7.43
N GLN A 251 13.25 -29.37 -6.84
CA GLN A 251 12.26 -28.41 -7.32
C GLN A 251 12.84 -27.58 -8.48
N GLU A 252 12.03 -27.29 -9.49
CA GLU A 252 12.42 -26.39 -10.57
C GLU A 252 12.43 -24.92 -10.11
N ILE A 253 13.26 -24.09 -10.73
CA ILE A 253 13.27 -22.64 -10.45
C ILE A 253 11.90 -22.07 -10.83
N GLY A 254 11.32 -21.21 -9.98
CA GLY A 254 10.01 -20.59 -10.22
C GLY A 254 8.81 -21.42 -9.72
N GLU A 255 8.99 -22.73 -9.55
CA GLU A 255 7.91 -23.65 -9.15
C GLU A 255 7.29 -23.28 -7.80
N PHE A 256 8.07 -22.76 -6.84
CA PHE A 256 7.54 -22.28 -5.56
C PHE A 256 6.48 -21.18 -5.76
N PHE A 257 6.78 -20.18 -6.58
CA PHE A 257 5.87 -19.07 -6.85
C PHE A 257 4.65 -19.53 -7.67
N LEU A 258 4.86 -20.39 -8.68
CA LEU A 258 3.79 -21.00 -9.46
C LEU A 258 2.83 -21.82 -8.59
N ASN A 259 3.35 -22.59 -7.63
CA ASN A 259 2.55 -23.42 -6.74
C ASN A 259 1.63 -22.60 -5.83
N ILE A 260 2.02 -21.37 -5.44
CA ILE A 260 1.12 -20.44 -4.73
C ILE A 260 -0.09 -20.11 -5.61
N ILE A 261 0.14 -19.80 -6.89
CA ILE A 261 -0.94 -19.49 -7.85
C ILE A 261 -1.81 -20.70 -8.16
N HIS A 262 -1.22 -21.88 -8.31
CA HIS A 262 -1.97 -23.13 -8.51
C HIS A 262 -2.82 -23.47 -7.28
N THR A 263 -2.27 -23.29 -6.07
CA THR A 263 -3.01 -23.50 -4.82
C THR A 263 -4.16 -22.51 -4.69
N ALA A 264 -3.96 -21.24 -5.06
CA ALA A 264 -5.02 -20.22 -5.06
C ALA A 264 -6.23 -20.64 -5.90
N ARG A 265 -6.02 -21.26 -7.06
CA ARG A 265 -7.10 -21.76 -7.93
C ARG A 265 -7.95 -22.85 -7.27
N THR A 266 -7.41 -23.54 -6.26
CA THR A 266 -8.13 -24.60 -5.51
C THR A 266 -8.87 -24.08 -4.28
N VAL A 267 -8.67 -22.82 -3.89
CA VAL A 267 -9.37 -22.22 -2.75
C VAL A 267 -10.83 -21.95 -3.15
N ASP A 268 -11.76 -22.59 -2.43
CA ASP A 268 -13.19 -22.47 -2.66
C ASP A 268 -13.83 -21.45 -1.72
N LEU A 269 -14.20 -20.28 -2.26
CA LEU A 269 -14.88 -19.22 -1.51
C LEU A 269 -16.41 -19.26 -1.67
N SER A 270 -17.01 -20.31 -2.27
CA SER A 270 -18.46 -20.33 -2.58
C SER A 270 -19.36 -20.18 -1.34
N ASN A 271 -18.88 -20.63 -0.17
CA ASN A 271 -19.62 -20.57 1.09
C ASN A 271 -19.34 -19.30 1.90
N ILE A 272 -18.52 -18.37 1.36
CA ILE A 272 -18.17 -17.11 2.01
C ILE A 272 -19.07 -16.01 1.48
N ASN A 273 -19.82 -15.37 2.37
CA ASN A 273 -20.57 -14.16 2.03
C ASN A 273 -19.65 -12.93 2.15
N LEU A 274 -19.02 -12.54 1.04
CA LEU A 274 -18.11 -11.40 0.99
C LEU A 274 -18.79 -10.08 1.36
N ASP A 275 -20.04 -9.87 0.96
CA ASP A 275 -20.76 -8.62 1.26
C ASP A 275 -21.02 -8.47 2.76
N LYS A 276 -21.42 -9.57 3.42
CA LYS A 276 -21.56 -9.59 4.88
C LYS A 276 -20.24 -9.30 5.58
N LEU A 277 -19.14 -9.93 5.14
CA LEU A 277 -17.81 -9.66 5.74
C LEU A 277 -17.37 -8.20 5.50
N ARG A 278 -17.72 -7.62 4.35
CA ARG A 278 -17.45 -6.22 4.03
C ARG A 278 -18.24 -5.26 4.91
N GLU A 279 -19.52 -5.56 5.17
CA GLU A 279 -20.36 -4.81 6.11
C GLU A 279 -19.77 -4.85 7.53
N GLU A 280 -19.39 -6.05 8.01
CA GLU A 280 -18.74 -6.23 9.31
C GLU A 280 -17.42 -5.45 9.41
N ALA A 281 -16.58 -5.50 8.36
CA ALA A 281 -15.32 -4.76 8.31
C ALA A 281 -15.54 -3.23 8.28
N TYR A 282 -16.53 -2.75 7.55
CA TYR A 282 -16.88 -1.33 7.52
C TYR A 282 -17.33 -0.82 8.89
N GLU A 283 -18.17 -1.60 9.59
CA GLU A 283 -18.61 -1.23 10.93
C GLU A 283 -17.44 -1.18 11.92
N GLN A 284 -16.53 -2.16 11.86
CA GLN A 284 -15.30 -2.12 12.66
C GLN A 284 -14.42 -0.90 12.35
N MET A 285 -14.35 -0.49 11.08
CA MET A 285 -13.58 0.71 10.68
C MET A 285 -14.23 1.98 11.21
N ARG A 286 -15.56 2.08 11.14
CA ARG A 286 -16.34 3.22 11.64
C ARG A 286 -16.16 3.39 13.15
N LEU A 287 -16.31 2.31 13.91
CA LEU A 287 -16.14 2.32 15.37
C LEU A 287 -14.71 2.71 15.78
N GLU A 288 -13.70 2.21 15.06
CA GLU A 288 -12.30 2.58 15.32
C GLU A 288 -12.04 4.06 14.98
N GLU A 289 -12.62 4.59 13.91
CA GLU A 289 -12.52 6.01 13.56
C GLU A 289 -13.21 6.90 14.61
N GLU A 290 -14.41 6.53 15.07
CA GLU A 290 -15.14 7.22 16.14
C GLU A 290 -14.33 7.21 17.45
N ARG A 291 -13.77 6.06 17.82
CA ARG A 291 -12.89 5.93 19.00
C ARG A 291 -11.65 6.80 18.90
N ARG A 292 -10.99 6.84 17.73
CA ARG A 292 -9.82 7.69 17.51
C ARG A 292 -10.15 9.18 17.66
N LYS A 293 -11.29 9.63 17.10
CA LYS A 293 -11.77 11.02 17.25
C LYS A 293 -12.10 11.36 18.70
N GLN A 294 -12.70 10.42 19.43
CA GLN A 294 -13.00 10.61 20.86
C GLN A 294 -11.73 10.78 21.69
N ILE A 295 -10.73 9.93 21.50
CA ILE A 295 -9.42 10.02 22.19
C ILE A 295 -8.73 11.35 21.86
N GLU A 296 -8.80 11.79 20.60
CA GLU A 296 -8.22 13.07 20.19
C GLU A 296 -8.94 14.26 20.84
N MET A 297 -10.27 14.24 20.89
CA MET A 297 -11.07 15.27 21.56
C MET A 297 -10.77 15.33 23.06
N GLU A 298 -10.65 14.18 23.71
CA GLU A 298 -10.29 14.11 25.14
C GLU A 298 -8.90 14.72 25.39
N ARG A 299 -7.92 14.40 24.54
CA ARG A 299 -6.57 14.99 24.62
C ARG A 299 -6.53 16.50 24.39
N LEU A 300 -7.45 17.04 23.58
CA LEU A 300 -7.56 18.48 23.36
C LEU A 300 -8.26 19.21 24.52
N LEU A 301 -9.04 18.50 25.33
CA LEU A 301 -9.74 19.07 26.49
C LEU A 301 -8.92 18.97 27.79
N THR A 302 -8.03 17.98 27.88
CA THR A 302 -7.03 17.89 28.94
C THR A 302 -5.85 18.80 28.56
N ASP A 303 -5.69 19.92 29.26
CA ASP A 303 -4.53 20.83 29.15
C ASP A 303 -3.23 20.20 29.71
N ASP A 304 -3.13 18.87 29.70
CA ASP A 304 -1.94 18.16 30.13
C ASP A 304 -0.88 18.35 29.03
N GLU A 305 0.07 19.23 29.32
CA GLU A 305 1.32 19.35 28.58
C GLU A 305 1.88 17.94 28.35
N ILE A 306 2.26 17.63 27.10
CA ILE A 306 2.90 16.35 26.79
C ILE A 306 4.27 16.38 27.48
N ILE A 307 4.34 15.88 28.72
CA ILE A 307 5.60 15.63 29.42
C ILE A 307 6.19 14.39 28.76
N PHE A 308 7.23 14.60 27.96
CA PHE A 308 8.08 13.53 27.46
C PHE A 308 8.80 12.92 28.67
N SER A 309 8.82 11.58 28.78
CA SER A 309 9.41 10.88 29.94
C SER A 309 10.92 11.14 30.13
N ASP A 310 11.53 11.80 29.17
CA ASP A 310 12.92 12.24 29.13
C ASP A 310 13.15 13.65 29.72
N GLU A 311 12.10 14.32 30.20
CA GLU A 311 12.17 15.62 30.92
C GLU A 311 11.71 15.48 32.39
N GLU A 312 12.31 14.55 33.15
CA GLU A 312 12.31 14.67 34.62
C GLU A 312 13.50 15.57 35.03
N GLU A 313 13.25 16.88 35.16
CA GLU A 313 14.19 17.78 35.83
C GLU A 313 14.28 17.42 37.32
N ASP A 314 15.48 17.01 37.74
CA ASP A 314 15.92 16.84 39.13
C ASP A 314 15.60 18.08 39.99
N PHE A 315 14.41 18.12 40.57
CA PHE A 315 14.07 19.01 41.68
C PHE A 315 13.98 18.21 42.98
N THR A 316 15.12 17.73 43.47
CA THR A 316 15.29 17.41 44.90
C THR A 316 16.18 18.47 45.54
N GLN A 317 15.55 19.47 46.17
CA GLN A 317 16.22 20.32 47.16
C GLN A 317 16.19 19.66 48.53
N ALA A 318 17.37 19.65 49.14
CA ALA A 318 17.75 19.05 50.41
C ALA A 318 17.00 19.61 51.63
N GLU A 319 16.90 18.81 52.71
CA GLU A 319 17.56 19.11 53.99
C GLU A 319 17.27 18.02 55.06
N ASP A 320 18.37 17.53 55.64
CA ASP A 320 18.60 17.09 57.03
C ASP A 320 18.01 15.78 57.61
N ALA A 321 18.90 14.78 57.75
CA ALA A 321 18.90 13.84 58.88
C ALA A 321 20.34 13.36 59.21
N PRO A 322 20.83 13.47 60.47
CA PRO A 322 22.20 13.09 60.83
C PRO A 322 22.36 11.66 61.38
N GLU A 323 23.64 11.27 61.40
CA GLU A 323 24.32 9.98 61.53
C GLU A 323 24.10 9.13 62.81
N SER A 324 24.22 7.81 62.68
CA SER A 324 25.09 6.93 63.49
C SER A 324 25.08 5.51 62.88
N GLU A 325 26.17 5.04 62.27
CA GLU A 325 27.38 4.41 62.84
C GLU A 325 27.27 2.88 63.08
N THR A 326 28.22 2.19 62.42
CA THR A 326 28.95 0.97 62.80
C THR A 326 28.57 -0.40 62.23
N ALA A 327 29.53 -0.91 61.43
CA ALA A 327 30.16 -2.24 61.43
C ALA A 327 29.28 -3.46 61.06
N GLY A 328 29.69 -4.37 60.18
CA GLY A 328 30.94 -4.57 59.48
C GLY A 328 30.97 -6.00 58.90
N VAL A 329 32.07 -6.27 58.19
CA VAL A 329 32.61 -7.58 57.80
C VAL A 329 32.17 -8.14 56.44
N GLU A 330 33.18 -8.11 55.57
CA GLU A 330 33.44 -8.72 54.27
C GLU A 330 33.31 -10.25 54.29
N ASP A 331 32.92 -10.86 53.16
CA ASP A 331 33.81 -11.83 52.50
C ASP A 331 33.38 -12.10 51.06
N GLU A 332 34.40 -12.15 50.21
CA GLU A 332 34.39 -12.18 48.74
C GLU A 332 34.12 -13.61 48.19
N ASN A 333 33.61 -13.68 46.96
CA ASN A 333 34.07 -14.70 46.01
C ASN A 333 33.85 -14.25 44.57
N GLU A 334 34.98 -14.12 43.87
CA GLU A 334 35.15 -13.68 42.50
C GLU A 334 34.73 -14.73 41.45
N GLY A 335 34.39 -14.24 40.27
CA GLY A 335 34.24 -15.00 39.03
C GLY A 335 34.42 -14.07 37.83
N GLU A 336 35.66 -13.69 37.54
CA GLU A 336 36.08 -12.80 36.45
C GLU A 336 36.21 -13.58 35.12
N ILE A 337 35.62 -13.07 34.02
CA ILE A 337 36.08 -13.34 32.65
C ILE A 337 36.16 -11.99 31.92
N LYS A 338 37.39 -11.52 31.69
CA LYS A 338 37.76 -10.44 30.76
C LYS A 338 38.09 -11.04 29.39
N TYR A 339 37.66 -10.36 28.33
CA TYR A 339 38.41 -10.32 27.07
C TYR A 339 38.57 -8.88 26.61
N THR A 340 39.78 -8.60 26.18
CA THR A 340 40.47 -7.34 25.93
C THR A 340 40.15 -6.72 24.57
N GLU A 341 40.22 -5.40 24.54
CA GLU A 341 40.29 -4.55 23.34
C GLU A 341 41.57 -4.83 22.54
N ASP A 342 41.48 -4.74 21.21
CA ASP A 342 42.62 -4.40 20.36
C ASP A 342 42.15 -3.49 19.21
N GLU A 343 42.82 -2.36 19.12
CA GLU A 343 42.67 -1.29 18.15
C GLU A 343 43.19 -1.71 16.76
N ASN A 344 42.58 -1.23 15.67
CA ASN A 344 43.20 -0.19 14.81
C ASN A 344 42.48 0.04 13.47
N GLU A 345 42.27 1.34 13.24
CA GLU A 345 42.38 2.09 11.97
C GLU A 345 41.55 1.67 10.74
N LYS A 346 40.58 2.52 10.37
CA LYS A 346 40.74 3.39 9.19
C LYS A 346 39.80 4.60 9.16
N LYS A 347 40.42 5.70 8.76
CA LYS A 347 39.98 7.11 8.68
C LYS A 347 38.96 7.39 7.56
N ASN A 348 38.32 8.55 7.72
CA ASN A 348 37.62 9.40 6.75
C ASN A 348 36.15 9.03 6.43
N ASP A 349 35.21 9.73 7.06
CA ASP A 349 34.53 10.86 6.40
C ASP A 349 33.73 11.70 7.41
N LYS A 350 34.24 12.91 7.67
CA LYS A 350 33.50 14.03 8.26
C LYS A 350 33.21 14.96 7.10
N ASN A 351 31.96 15.00 6.61
CA ASN A 351 31.31 16.11 5.89
C ASN A 351 30.02 15.61 5.23
N GLU A 352 28.87 15.68 5.92
CA GLU A 352 27.53 15.85 5.31
C GLU A 352 26.45 15.94 6.41
N ILE A 353 26.50 17.00 7.21
CA ILE A 353 25.40 17.36 8.14
C ILE A 353 25.21 18.89 8.06
N VAL A 354 25.01 19.45 6.86
CA VAL A 354 24.62 20.86 6.68
C VAL A 354 23.93 21.04 5.30
N ALA A 355 22.73 20.50 5.07
CA ALA A 355 22.01 20.79 3.82
C ALA A 355 20.48 20.53 3.81
N GLU A 356 19.74 20.49 4.93
CA GLU A 356 18.28 20.23 4.86
C GLU A 356 17.41 21.09 5.79
N THR A 357 17.98 22.13 6.40
CA THR A 357 17.28 23.05 7.31
C THR A 357 17.08 24.46 6.73
N LYS A 358 16.89 24.57 5.41
CA LYS A 358 16.52 25.81 4.70
C LYS A 358 15.50 25.54 3.60
N ASN A 359 14.25 25.26 3.98
CA ASN A 359 13.08 25.37 3.08
C ASN A 359 11.73 25.42 3.84
N VAL A 360 11.76 25.82 5.12
CA VAL A 360 10.58 25.83 6.01
C VAL A 360 9.91 27.22 6.07
N GLU A 361 10.44 28.23 5.37
CA GLU A 361 9.95 29.61 5.46
C GLU A 361 9.21 30.14 4.21
N ASP A 362 9.24 29.44 3.06
CA ASP A 362 8.64 29.93 1.80
C ASP A 362 7.29 29.29 1.41
N MET A 363 6.69 28.43 2.25
CA MET A 363 5.38 27.79 1.98
C MET A 363 4.19 28.45 2.69
N LYS A 364 4.37 29.64 3.28
CA LYS A 364 3.31 30.34 4.02
C LYS A 364 2.35 31.17 3.14
N ASP A 365 2.62 31.32 1.84
CA ASP A 365 1.86 32.22 0.95
C ASP A 365 1.03 31.55 -0.17
N ALA A 366 0.88 30.22 -0.18
CA ALA A 366 0.06 29.53 -1.19
C ALA A 366 -1.35 29.09 -0.70
N LYS A 367 -1.72 29.40 0.55
CA LYS A 367 -3.07 29.16 1.10
C LYS A 367 -4.04 30.27 0.70
N ASN A 368 -4.37 30.39 -0.58
CA ASN A 368 -5.54 31.14 -1.08
C ASN A 368 -5.64 30.99 -2.59
N HIS A 369 -5.95 29.79 -3.10
CA HIS A 369 -6.65 29.69 -4.38
C HIS A 369 -7.38 28.35 -4.49
N ASP A 370 -8.68 28.47 -4.76
CA ASP A 370 -9.58 27.48 -5.36
C ASP A 370 -10.18 26.36 -4.47
N MET A 371 -10.94 26.82 -3.48
CA MET A 371 -12.29 26.29 -3.23
C MET A 371 -13.19 26.56 -4.45
N LYS A 372 -13.54 25.54 -5.24
CA LYS A 372 -14.73 25.49 -6.11
C LYS A 372 -14.94 24.03 -6.54
N TYR A 373 -16.21 23.65 -6.72
CA TYR A 373 -16.74 22.29 -6.98
C TYR A 373 -17.16 21.47 -5.75
N ALA A 374 -18.11 22.02 -5.00
CA ALA A 374 -19.22 21.27 -4.44
C ALA A 374 -20.54 21.88 -4.97
N HIS A 375 -21.53 21.03 -5.22
CA HIS A 375 -22.93 21.28 -5.67
C HIS A 375 -23.24 21.34 -7.18
N THR A 376 -23.90 20.28 -7.67
CA THR A 376 -24.95 20.17 -8.73
C THR A 376 -25.15 18.67 -9.00
N GLU A 377 -26.30 17.99 -9.03
CA GLU A 377 -27.72 18.31 -9.00
C GLU A 377 -28.43 17.12 -8.30
N GLU A 378 -29.30 17.37 -7.32
CA GLU A 378 -30.45 16.51 -7.07
C GLU A 378 -31.70 17.29 -7.55
N ILE A 379 -32.70 16.54 -8.01
CA ILE A 379 -34.10 16.92 -8.27
C ILE A 379 -34.42 17.42 -9.69
N LYS A 380 -34.92 16.49 -10.53
CA LYS A 380 -35.86 16.77 -11.63
C LYS A 380 -37.08 15.85 -11.55
N ASN A 381 -38.22 16.50 -11.28
CA ASN A 381 -39.56 16.28 -11.82
C ASN A 381 -40.35 15.01 -11.46
N MET A 382 -41.18 15.12 -10.41
CA MET A 382 -42.53 14.53 -10.40
C MET A 382 -43.57 15.62 -10.19
N ASP A 383 -44.26 16.01 -11.26
CA ASP A 383 -45.56 16.67 -11.21
C ASP A 383 -46.64 15.62 -11.51
N ASN A 384 -47.52 15.36 -10.55
CA ASN A 384 -48.98 15.37 -10.77
C ASN A 384 -49.79 15.12 -9.48
N ILE A 385 -50.20 16.24 -8.88
CA ILE A 385 -51.58 16.57 -8.44
C ILE A 385 -52.35 15.50 -7.65
N GLY A 386 -52.37 15.67 -6.33
CA GLY A 386 -53.45 15.27 -5.43
C GLY A 386 -53.93 16.48 -4.62
N LYS A 387 -55.23 16.81 -4.70
CA LYS A 387 -55.88 17.94 -4.01
C LYS A 387 -56.25 17.59 -2.55
N GLY A 388 -56.28 18.62 -1.71
CA GLY A 388 -57.18 18.77 -0.56
C GLY A 388 -56.44 18.87 0.77
N ASP A 389 -56.09 20.08 1.22
CA ASP A 389 -56.79 20.86 2.29
C ASP A 389 -56.23 20.48 3.69
N ASN A 390 -55.81 21.35 4.61
CA ASN A 390 -56.04 22.77 4.85
C ASN A 390 -55.03 23.28 5.92
N GLU A 391 -54.81 24.60 5.89
CA GLU A 391 -54.48 25.50 7.02
C GLU A 391 -53.02 25.67 7.54
N GLU A 392 -52.41 26.73 6.96
CA GLU A 392 -51.35 27.66 7.42
C GLU A 392 -51.67 28.38 8.78
N PRO A 393 -50.87 29.34 9.33
CA PRO A 393 -49.53 29.82 8.96
C PRO A 393 -48.54 30.21 10.11
N LYS A 394 -47.26 30.28 9.72
CA LYS A 394 -46.20 31.31 9.99
C LYS A 394 -45.94 31.82 11.42
N ASN A 395 -44.68 31.67 11.86
CA ASN A 395 -43.87 32.84 12.20
C ASN A 395 -42.35 32.60 12.06
N THR A 396 -41.68 33.57 11.47
CA THR A 396 -40.25 33.72 11.21
C THR A 396 -39.49 34.26 12.42
N ASN A 397 -38.23 33.83 12.63
CA ASN A 397 -37.12 34.75 12.92
C ASN A 397 -35.74 34.07 12.88
N GLU A 398 -34.84 34.70 12.13
CA GLU A 398 -33.41 34.44 11.97
C GLU A 398 -32.60 34.83 13.24
N LYS A 399 -31.45 34.17 13.47
CA LYS A 399 -30.12 34.80 13.71
C LYS A 399 -28.99 33.77 13.99
N ASN A 400 -28.06 33.70 13.04
CA ASN A 400 -26.58 33.67 13.13
C ASN A 400 -25.84 33.04 14.34
N GLN A 401 -24.92 32.10 14.07
CA GLN A 401 -23.43 32.24 14.19
C GLN A 401 -22.73 30.87 13.98
N LYS A 402 -21.87 30.70 12.94
CA LYS A 402 -20.37 30.65 12.96
C LYS A 402 -19.79 29.57 13.90
N CYS A 403 -18.75 28.79 13.60
CA CYS A 403 -17.81 28.54 12.51
C CYS A 403 -16.84 27.49 13.09
N GLY A 404 -16.58 26.35 12.43
CA GLY A 404 -15.57 25.39 12.84
C GLY A 404 -14.84 24.90 11.58
N LYS A 405 -13.56 25.25 11.45
CA LYS A 405 -12.69 24.85 10.34
C LYS A 405 -12.04 23.52 10.70
N ASP A 406 -12.21 22.52 9.84
CA ASP A 406 -11.55 21.22 10.00
C ASP A 406 -10.04 21.34 9.73
N ASN A 407 -9.26 21.14 10.79
CA ASN A 407 -7.82 20.94 10.73
C ASN A 407 -7.53 19.52 10.21
N ILE A 408 -6.90 19.42 9.04
CA ILE A 408 -6.33 18.17 8.54
C ILE A 408 -5.14 17.81 9.44
N ASN A 409 -5.29 16.72 10.20
CA ASN A 409 -4.34 16.29 11.22
C ASN A 409 -3.01 15.80 10.64
N LYS A 410 -1.92 16.26 11.25
CA LYS A 410 -0.50 15.94 10.97
C LYS A 410 -0.11 14.46 11.09
N VAL A 411 -1.05 13.56 11.38
CA VAL A 411 -0.78 12.13 11.66
C VAL A 411 -0.82 11.29 10.38
N ASP A 412 -1.65 11.63 9.40
CA ASP A 412 -1.82 10.83 8.17
C ASP A 412 -0.67 11.00 7.16
N VAL A 413 0.12 12.07 7.29
CA VAL A 413 1.34 12.27 6.50
C VAL A 413 2.45 11.28 6.91
N LYS A 414 2.45 10.78 8.16
CA LYS A 414 3.49 9.85 8.64
C LYS A 414 3.41 8.46 7.99
N VAL A 415 2.23 7.99 7.60
CA VAL A 415 2.06 6.67 6.95
C VAL A 415 2.67 6.67 5.55
N GLN A 416 2.45 7.74 4.77
CA GLN A 416 3.09 7.91 3.46
C GLN A 416 4.59 8.21 3.56
N ILE A 417 5.06 8.83 4.65
CA ILE A 417 6.50 9.07 4.88
C ILE A 417 7.22 7.76 5.26
N ASN A 418 6.61 6.87 6.04
CA ASN A 418 7.23 5.59 6.38
C ASN A 418 7.34 4.65 5.17
N GLU A 419 6.36 4.65 4.25
CA GLU A 419 6.49 3.95 2.97
C GLU A 419 7.56 4.57 2.05
N LYS A 420 7.85 5.88 2.18
CA LYS A 420 8.92 6.56 1.45
C LYS A 420 10.32 6.19 1.97
N ARG A 421 10.53 6.17 3.28
CA ARG A 421 11.82 5.79 3.89
C ARG A 421 12.20 4.33 3.64
N GLU A 422 11.22 3.41 3.67
CA GLU A 422 11.50 2.00 3.39
C GLU A 422 11.90 1.76 1.93
N MET A 423 11.56 2.63 0.97
CA MET A 423 11.97 2.47 -0.43
C MET A 423 13.27 3.21 -0.79
N GLU A 424 13.76 4.12 0.05
CA GLU A 424 15.07 4.77 -0.12
C GLU A 424 16.22 3.89 0.40
N GLU A 425 15.92 2.82 1.15
CA GLU A 425 16.88 1.80 1.61
C GLU A 425 16.92 0.52 0.72
N TYR A 426 16.23 0.49 -0.43
CA TYR A 426 16.21 -0.63 -1.41
C TYR A 426 16.60 -0.20 -2.82
#